data_AF-A0A7C1US20-F1
#
_entry.id   AF-A0A7C1US20-F1
#
_cell.length_a   1.000
_cell.length_b   1.000
_cell.length_c   1.000
_cell.angle_alpha   90.00
_cell.angle_beta   90.00
_cell.angle_gamma   90.00
#
_symmetry.space_group_name_H-M   'P 1'
#
loop_
_entity.id
_entity.type
_entity.pdbx_description
1 polymer ?
#
loop_
_entity_poly.entity_id
_entity_poly.type
_entity_poly.pdbx_seq_one_letter_code
_entity_poly.pdbx_strand_id
1 'polypeptide(L)'
;MANTSIQRLLTGAAFCLAGVLPGAQASEFNQQASDALDQVKAALVSAKAALDSVDIYRRPRFPAPEGLNKDRTLSCRELEQEMVSLVPQTYSYKPGFFDDSLQGAALWLGSEYKEAYWFVLYGLYFDYQESRRIIPVGDRIEVLRRLKAEKRCFEG
;
A
#
# COMPACT_ATOMS: atom_id res chain seq x y z
N MET A 1 18.92 16.24 22.44
CA MET A 1 18.63 15.82 23.83
C MET A 1 18.83 14.30 23.88
N ALA A 2 20.01 13.88 24.34
CA ALA A 2 20.40 12.47 24.36
C ALA A 2 19.67 11.74 25.48
N ASN A 3 19.06 10.61 25.13
CA ASN A 3 18.16 9.82 25.94
C ASN A 3 18.93 9.20 27.14
N THR A 4 18.67 9.71 28.34
CA THR A 4 19.31 9.32 29.62
C THR A 4 19.13 7.83 29.96
N SER A 5 18.20 7.14 29.30
CA SER A 5 17.97 5.69 29.44
C SER A 5 19.10 4.82 28.87
N ILE A 6 19.79 5.26 27.82
CA ILE A 6 20.87 4.47 27.19
C ILE A 6 22.14 4.48 28.05
N GLN A 7 22.37 5.57 28.77
CA GLN A 7 23.56 5.74 29.61
C GLN A 7 23.53 4.84 30.85
N ARG A 8 22.32 4.53 31.37
CA ARG A 8 22.14 3.57 32.47
C ARG A 8 22.42 2.11 32.05
N LEU A 9 22.08 1.75 30.82
CA LEU A 9 22.33 0.42 30.27
C LEU A 9 23.82 0.11 30.14
N LEU A 10 24.62 1.09 29.71
CA LEU A 10 26.07 0.92 29.56
C LEU A 10 26.81 0.83 30.90
N THR A 11 26.37 1.58 31.92
CA THR A 11 26.93 1.47 33.27
C THR A 11 26.54 0.17 33.99
N GLY A 12 25.35 -0.38 33.70
CA GLY A 12 24.91 -1.66 34.26
C GLY A 12 25.69 -2.86 33.72
N ALA A 13 25.95 -2.89 32.40
CA ALA A 13 26.73 -3.96 31.77
C ALA A 13 28.19 -4.01 32.25
N ALA A 14 28.80 -2.86 32.54
CA ALA A 14 30.15 -2.80 33.09
C ALA A 14 30.26 -3.36 34.53
N PHE A 15 29.20 -3.25 35.33
CA PHE A 15 29.16 -3.78 36.70
C PHE A 15 29.01 -5.31 36.75
N CYS A 16 28.40 -5.95 35.75
CA CYS A 16 28.26 -7.41 35.70
C CYS A 16 29.59 -8.14 35.48
N LEU A 17 30.53 -7.56 34.73
CA LEU A 17 31.85 -8.16 34.48
C LEU A 17 32.78 -8.10 35.72
N ALA A 18 32.45 -7.28 36.73
CA ALA A 18 33.25 -7.15 37.95
C ALA A 18 32.87 -8.16 39.06
N GLY A 19 31.88 -9.03 38.85
CA GLY A 19 31.57 -10.12 39.79
C GLY A 19 30.99 -9.68 41.14
N VAL A 20 30.46 -8.45 41.26
CA VAL A 20 29.87 -7.92 42.49
C VAL A 20 28.39 -7.60 42.30
N LEU A 21 27.56 -8.60 41.99
CA LEU A 21 26.11 -8.50 42.19
C LEU A 21 25.52 -9.84 42.66
N PRO A 22 24.64 -9.83 43.69
CA PRO A 22 24.00 -11.03 44.22
C PRO A 22 23.05 -11.64 43.16
N GLY A 23 22.99 -12.97 43.11
CA GLY A 23 22.29 -13.77 42.09
C GLY A 23 20.79 -13.53 41.89
N ALA A 24 20.17 -12.61 42.63
CA ALA A 24 18.77 -12.23 42.49
C ALA A 24 18.50 -11.26 41.32
N GLN A 25 19.49 -10.47 40.86
CA GLN A 25 19.29 -9.49 39.77
C GLN A 25 19.48 -10.08 38.36
N ALA A 26 20.07 -11.26 38.22
CA ALA A 26 20.26 -11.92 36.93
C ALA A 26 18.95 -12.46 36.35
N SER A 27 18.00 -12.89 37.21
CA SER A 27 16.69 -13.39 36.76
C SER A 27 15.77 -12.29 36.27
N GLU A 28 15.78 -11.11 36.91
CA GLU A 28 14.94 -9.97 36.50
C GLU A 28 15.34 -9.42 35.12
N PHE A 29 16.65 -9.37 34.82
CA PHE A 29 17.12 -8.90 33.52
C PHE A 29 16.75 -9.86 32.38
N ASN A 30 16.74 -11.16 32.67
CA ASN A 30 16.34 -12.19 31.71
C ASN A 30 14.83 -12.14 31.43
N GLN A 31 14.03 -11.83 32.47
CA GLN A 31 12.59 -11.63 32.35
C GLN A 31 12.25 -10.37 31.55
N GLN A 32 12.97 -9.26 31.80
CA GLN A 32 12.77 -8.01 31.05
C GLN A 32 13.16 -8.17 29.57
N ALA A 33 14.17 -8.97 29.26
CA ALA A 33 14.57 -9.27 27.89
C ALA A 33 13.53 -10.14 27.15
N SER A 34 12.91 -11.12 27.82
CA SER A 34 11.83 -11.91 27.21
C SER A 34 10.57 -11.09 26.96
N ASP A 35 10.20 -10.21 27.89
CA ASP A 35 9.01 -9.35 27.75
C ASP A 35 9.17 -8.36 26.59
N ALA A 36 10.37 -7.79 26.42
CA ALA A 36 10.68 -6.92 25.28
C ALA A 36 10.65 -7.67 23.94
N LEU A 37 11.14 -8.92 23.91
CA LEU A 37 11.10 -9.75 22.71
C LEU A 37 9.66 -10.07 22.29
N ASP A 38 8.78 -10.34 23.24
CA ASP A 38 7.39 -10.65 22.96
C ASP A 38 6.60 -9.42 22.49
N GLN A 39 6.93 -8.22 22.98
CA GLN A 39 6.41 -6.96 22.42
C GLN A 39 6.83 -6.74 20.96
N VAL A 40 8.10 -7.02 20.63
CA VAL A 40 8.61 -6.88 19.25
C VAL A 40 7.95 -7.90 18.32
N LYS A 41 7.77 -9.16 18.77
CA LYS A 41 7.04 -10.17 18.00
C LYS A 41 5.60 -9.75 17.74
N ALA A 42 4.89 -9.24 18.75
CA ALA A 42 3.52 -8.77 18.60
C ALA A 42 3.41 -7.62 17.57
N ALA A 43 4.37 -6.68 17.59
CA ALA A 43 4.46 -5.61 16.60
C ALA A 43 4.77 -6.13 15.18
N LEU A 44 5.61 -7.15 15.06
CA LEU A 44 5.94 -7.79 13.77
C LEU A 44 4.74 -8.56 13.20
N VAL A 45 3.96 -9.24 14.05
CA VAL A 45 2.74 -9.95 13.64
C VAL A 45 1.68 -8.98 13.14
N SER A 46 1.47 -7.85 13.83
CA SER A 46 0.52 -6.83 13.37
C SER A 46 0.99 -6.11 12.10
N ALA A 47 2.29 -5.82 11.97
CA ALA A 47 2.86 -5.28 10.75
C ALA A 47 2.76 -6.25 9.57
N LYS A 48 3.00 -7.56 9.80
CA LYS A 48 2.79 -8.60 8.78
C LYS A 48 1.32 -8.72 8.39
N ALA A 49 0.39 -8.70 9.36
CA ALA A 49 -1.03 -8.74 9.05
C ALA A 49 -1.49 -7.51 8.24
N ALA A 50 -0.94 -6.33 8.54
CA ALA A 50 -1.17 -5.12 7.75
C ALA A 50 -0.60 -5.27 6.33
N LEU A 51 0.61 -5.84 6.19
CA LEU A 51 1.23 -6.08 4.88
C LEU A 51 0.47 -7.14 4.06
N ASP A 52 0.04 -8.23 4.67
CA ASP A 52 -0.73 -9.29 4.02
C ASP A 52 -2.13 -8.78 3.60
N SER A 53 -2.65 -7.72 4.25
CA SER A 53 -3.89 -7.05 3.83
C SER A 53 -3.71 -6.15 2.60
N VAL A 54 -2.48 -5.77 2.25
CA VAL A 54 -2.19 -5.01 1.04
C VAL A 54 -2.30 -5.95 -0.15
N ASP A 55 -3.41 -5.89 -0.87
CA ASP A 55 -3.60 -6.60 -2.12
C ASP A 55 -2.65 -6.01 -3.17
N ILE A 56 -1.45 -6.60 -3.29
CA ILE A 56 -0.39 -6.15 -4.21
C ILE A 56 -0.79 -6.41 -5.66
N TYR A 57 -1.62 -7.43 -5.89
CA TYR A 57 -2.08 -7.81 -7.22
C TYR A 57 -3.54 -7.42 -7.44
N ARG A 58 -3.84 -6.96 -8.65
CA ARG A 58 -5.20 -6.61 -9.06
C ARG A 58 -6.09 -7.85 -8.97
N ARG A 59 -7.18 -7.73 -8.22
CA ARG A 59 -8.36 -8.60 -8.38
C ARG A 59 -9.39 -7.89 -9.24
N PRO A 60 -10.00 -8.57 -10.23
CA PRO A 60 -11.09 -7.97 -11.00
C PRO A 60 -12.22 -7.59 -10.04
N ARG A 61 -12.62 -6.31 -10.03
CA ARG A 61 -13.78 -5.87 -9.26
C ARG A 61 -15.03 -6.06 -10.11
N PHE A 62 -15.84 -7.03 -9.74
CA PHE A 62 -17.21 -7.11 -10.22
C PHE A 62 -18.07 -6.18 -9.36
N PRO A 63 -18.99 -5.39 -9.96
CA PRO A 63 -19.93 -4.61 -9.16
C PRO A 63 -20.75 -5.56 -8.28
N ALA A 64 -21.03 -5.12 -7.05
CA ALA A 64 -21.90 -5.87 -6.16
C ALA A 64 -23.23 -6.19 -6.85
N PRO A 65 -23.86 -7.35 -6.56
CA PRO A 65 -25.09 -7.78 -7.24
C PRO A 65 -26.21 -6.74 -7.14
N GLU A 66 -26.29 -5.99 -6.04
CA GLU A 66 -27.23 -4.88 -5.85
C GLU A 66 -27.02 -3.74 -6.86
N GLY A 67 -25.75 -3.35 -7.09
CA GLY A 67 -25.39 -2.34 -8.07
C GLY A 67 -25.70 -2.80 -9.50
N LEU A 68 -25.40 -4.07 -9.81
CA LEU A 68 -25.68 -4.63 -11.14
C LEU A 68 -27.19 -4.67 -11.45
N ASN A 69 -28.02 -5.00 -10.46
CA ASN A 69 -29.48 -5.00 -10.62
C ASN A 69 -30.03 -3.60 -10.86
N LYS A 70 -29.49 -2.59 -10.17
CA LYS A 70 -29.83 -1.19 -10.43
C LYS A 70 -29.48 -0.78 -11.87
N ASP A 71 -28.29 -1.14 -12.35
CA ASP A 71 -27.86 -0.80 -13.72
C ASP A 71 -28.73 -1.47 -14.80
N ARG A 72 -29.21 -2.68 -14.52
CA ARG A 72 -30.16 -3.38 -15.40
C ARG A 72 -31.50 -2.66 -15.51
N THR A 73 -31.90 -1.84 -14.55
CA THR A 73 -33.14 -1.05 -14.64
C THR A 73 -33.00 0.28 -15.39
N LEU A 74 -31.77 0.75 -15.62
CA LEU A 74 -31.53 2.03 -16.31
C LEU A 74 -31.91 1.95 -17.81
N SER A 75 -32.37 3.05 -18.39
CA SER A 75 -32.62 3.17 -19.84
C SER A 75 -31.31 3.27 -20.65
N CYS A 76 -31.37 3.02 -21.97
CA CYS A 76 -30.19 3.11 -22.84
C CYS A 76 -29.48 4.48 -22.74
N ARG A 77 -30.26 5.56 -22.68
CA ARG A 77 -29.74 6.93 -22.53
C ARG A 77 -29.08 7.16 -21.17
N GLU A 78 -29.67 6.63 -20.10
CA GLU A 78 -29.10 6.75 -18.74
C GLU A 78 -27.80 5.96 -18.61
N LEU A 79 -27.70 4.76 -19.21
CA LEU A 79 -26.45 4.00 -19.28
C LEU A 79 -25.34 4.80 -19.98
N GLU A 80 -25.66 5.43 -21.12
CA GLU A 80 -24.69 6.21 -21.87
C GLU A 80 -24.23 7.45 -21.07
N GLN A 81 -25.16 8.15 -20.42
CA GLN A 81 -24.84 9.29 -19.55
C GLN A 81 -23.93 8.87 -18.39
N GLU A 82 -24.20 7.72 -17.76
CA GLU A 82 -23.35 7.19 -16.70
C GLU A 82 -21.95 6.86 -17.23
N MET A 83 -21.86 6.18 -18.38
CA MET A 83 -20.57 5.90 -19.03
C MET A 83 -19.79 7.18 -19.31
N VAL A 84 -20.41 8.20 -19.91
CA VAL A 84 -19.77 9.48 -20.20
C VAL A 84 -19.32 10.20 -18.93
N SER A 85 -20.06 10.08 -17.83
CA SER A 85 -19.67 10.67 -16.53
C SER A 85 -18.42 10.02 -15.93
N LEU A 86 -18.15 8.76 -16.28
CA LEU A 86 -17.02 7.97 -15.77
C LEU A 86 -15.75 8.14 -16.61
N VAL A 87 -15.87 8.47 -17.91
CA VAL A 87 -14.74 8.64 -18.85
C VAL A 87 -13.65 9.58 -18.32
N PRO A 88 -13.94 10.78 -17.77
CA PRO A 88 -12.91 11.67 -17.23
C PRO A 88 -12.03 11.03 -16.14
N GLN A 89 -12.57 10.07 -15.38
CA GLN A 89 -11.85 9.44 -14.28
C GLN A 89 -10.87 8.35 -14.77
N THR A 90 -10.98 7.93 -16.03
CA THR A 90 -10.09 6.93 -16.65
C THR A 90 -8.81 7.50 -17.23
N TYR A 91 -8.70 8.81 -17.39
CA TYR A 91 -7.48 9.42 -17.93
C TYR A 91 -6.39 9.49 -16.86
N SER A 92 -5.16 9.18 -17.26
CA SER A 92 -3.95 9.51 -16.51
C SER A 92 -3.25 10.69 -17.21
N TYR A 93 -2.80 11.65 -16.41
CA TYR A 93 -1.99 12.77 -16.88
C TYR A 93 -0.48 12.51 -16.74
N LYS A 94 -0.11 11.37 -16.13
CA LYS A 94 1.28 11.02 -15.85
C LYS A 94 1.82 10.14 -16.97
N PRO A 95 3.05 10.39 -17.47
CA PRO A 95 3.71 9.44 -18.36
C PRO A 95 3.97 8.11 -17.65
N GLY A 96 4.09 7.03 -18.43
CA GLY A 96 4.45 5.72 -17.90
C GLY A 96 5.79 5.75 -17.18
N PHE A 97 6.03 4.79 -16.28
CA PHE A 97 7.27 4.70 -15.50
C PHE A 97 8.54 4.78 -16.38
N PHE A 98 8.53 4.11 -17.52
CA PHE A 98 9.67 4.06 -18.46
C PHE A 98 9.72 5.25 -19.44
N ASP A 99 8.63 6.00 -19.55
CA ASP A 99 8.55 7.19 -20.41
C ASP A 99 9.01 8.46 -19.69
N ASP A 100 9.14 8.39 -18.36
CA ASP A 100 9.64 9.48 -17.54
C ASP A 100 11.17 9.43 -17.42
N SER A 101 11.83 10.38 -18.12
CA SER A 101 13.29 10.54 -18.08
C SER A 101 13.86 10.68 -16.66
N LEU A 102 13.09 11.23 -15.72
CA LEU A 102 13.51 11.47 -14.35
C LEU A 102 13.54 10.17 -13.53
N GLN A 103 12.57 9.30 -13.74
CA GLN A 103 12.53 7.97 -13.13
C GLN A 103 13.61 7.06 -13.74
N GLY A 104 13.83 7.14 -15.05
CA GLY A 104 14.94 6.44 -15.72
C GLY A 104 16.31 6.86 -15.19
N ALA A 105 16.55 8.16 -15.02
CA ALA A 105 17.79 8.68 -14.45
C ALA A 105 17.96 8.26 -12.98
N ALA A 106 16.90 8.31 -12.18
CA ALA A 106 16.93 7.88 -10.78
C ALA A 106 17.27 6.38 -10.64
N LEU A 107 16.79 5.53 -11.56
CA LEU A 107 17.13 4.10 -11.58
C LEU A 107 18.62 3.87 -11.88
N TRP A 108 19.18 4.61 -12.84
CA TRP A 108 20.61 4.55 -13.18
C TRP A 108 21.49 5.04 -12.02
N LEU A 109 21.19 6.22 -11.49
CA LEU A 109 21.93 6.84 -10.39
C LEU A 109 21.75 6.08 -9.08
N GLY A 110 20.67 5.31 -8.92
CA GLY A 110 20.43 4.46 -7.75
C GLY A 110 21.54 3.46 -7.47
N SER A 111 22.29 3.04 -8.49
CA SER A 111 23.43 2.12 -8.34
C SER A 111 24.59 2.73 -7.54
N GLU A 112 24.78 4.04 -7.62
CA GLU A 112 25.86 4.78 -6.97
C GLU A 112 25.36 5.57 -5.75
N TYR A 113 24.15 6.13 -5.84
CA TYR A 113 23.49 6.93 -4.82
C TYR A 113 22.16 6.30 -4.42
N LYS A 114 22.15 5.59 -3.28
CA LYS A 114 20.96 4.87 -2.80
C LYS A 114 19.76 5.79 -2.57
N GLU A 115 20.00 7.07 -2.29
CA GLU A 115 18.99 8.10 -2.10
C GLU A 115 18.18 8.35 -3.38
N ALA A 116 18.75 8.10 -4.56
CA ALA A 116 18.06 8.26 -5.83
C ALA A 116 16.87 7.29 -5.97
N TYR A 117 16.89 6.14 -5.29
CA TYR A 117 15.75 5.22 -5.26
C TYR A 117 14.50 5.83 -4.61
N TRP A 118 14.62 6.88 -3.80
CA TRP A 118 13.44 7.57 -3.27
C TRP A 118 12.59 8.22 -4.36
N PHE A 119 13.20 8.70 -5.46
CA PHE A 119 12.45 9.25 -6.59
C PHE A 119 11.68 8.16 -7.34
N VAL A 120 12.27 6.98 -7.47
CA VAL A 120 11.61 5.79 -8.05
C VAL A 120 10.42 5.38 -7.19
N LEU A 121 10.62 5.26 -5.87
CA LEU A 121 9.56 4.91 -4.93
C LEU A 121 8.43 5.95 -4.92
N TYR A 122 8.77 7.24 -4.98
CA TYR A 122 7.80 8.32 -5.09
C TYR A 122 6.97 8.19 -6.35
N GLY A 123 7.61 8.00 -7.52
CA GLY A 123 6.92 7.79 -8.79
C GLY A 123 5.93 6.62 -8.74
N LEU A 124 6.36 5.47 -8.22
CA LEU A 124 5.53 4.27 -8.06
C LEU A 124 4.35 4.50 -7.12
N TYR A 125 4.53 5.26 -6.04
CA TYR A 125 3.45 5.57 -5.10
C TYR A 125 2.30 6.35 -5.77
N PHE A 126 2.61 7.36 -6.58
CA PHE A 126 1.60 8.11 -7.32
C PHE A 126 0.93 7.27 -8.40
N ASP A 127 1.70 6.42 -9.08
CA ASP A 127 1.15 5.50 -10.09
C ASP A 127 0.17 4.51 -9.46
N TYR A 128 0.48 4.03 -8.26
CA TYR A 128 -0.41 3.18 -7.48
C TYR A 128 -1.71 3.90 -7.08
N GLN A 129 -1.61 5.14 -6.61
CA GLN A 129 -2.78 5.96 -6.26
C GLN A 129 -3.67 6.23 -7.48
N GLU A 130 -3.06 6.51 -8.64
CA GLU A 130 -3.80 6.75 -9.87
C GLU A 130 -4.44 5.46 -10.42
N SER A 131 -3.73 4.35 -10.38
CA SER A 131 -4.25 3.02 -10.73
C SER A 131 -5.46 2.65 -9.89
N ARG A 132 -5.46 2.98 -8.59
CA ARG A 132 -6.62 2.76 -7.70
C ARG A 132 -7.86 3.55 -8.12
N ARG A 133 -7.71 4.68 -8.83
CA ARG A 133 -8.82 5.45 -9.42
C ARG A 133 -9.24 4.88 -10.77
N ILE A 134 -8.29 4.69 -11.68
CA ILE A 134 -8.56 4.40 -13.09
C ILE A 134 -9.11 2.98 -13.28
N ILE A 135 -8.50 1.98 -12.64
CA ILE A 135 -8.85 0.57 -12.82
C ILE A 135 -10.32 0.26 -12.49
N PRO A 136 -10.87 0.62 -11.30
CA PRO A 136 -12.25 0.29 -10.98
C PRO A 136 -13.26 1.03 -11.86
N VAL A 137 -12.92 2.24 -12.32
CA VAL A 137 -13.76 3.00 -13.26
C VAL A 137 -13.76 2.31 -14.63
N GLY A 138 -12.59 1.85 -15.10
CA GLY A 138 -12.48 1.05 -16.32
C GLY A 138 -13.33 -0.21 -16.27
N ASP A 139 -13.21 -0.99 -15.18
CA ASP A 139 -14.02 -2.19 -14.95
C ASP A 139 -15.53 -1.87 -14.97
N ARG A 140 -15.94 -0.75 -14.36
CA ARG A 140 -17.34 -0.30 -14.36
C ARG A 140 -17.84 0.05 -15.77
N ILE A 141 -17.05 0.79 -16.55
CA ILE A 141 -17.40 1.14 -17.93
C ILE A 141 -17.54 -0.12 -18.79
N GLU A 142 -16.68 -1.12 -18.61
CA GLU A 142 -16.79 -2.39 -19.33
C GLU A 142 -18.10 -3.13 -18.99
N VAL A 143 -18.51 -3.13 -17.72
CA VAL A 143 -19.81 -3.71 -17.33
C VAL A 143 -20.97 -2.96 -17.97
N LEU A 144 -20.96 -1.62 -17.94
CA LEU A 144 -22.00 -0.80 -18.58
C LEU A 144 -22.06 -1.04 -20.10
N ARG A 145 -20.90 -1.17 -20.77
CA ARG A 145 -20.83 -1.53 -22.19
C ARG A 145 -21.43 -2.90 -22.48
N ARG A 146 -21.17 -3.90 -21.62
CA ARG A 146 -21.81 -5.23 -21.74
C ARG A 146 -23.32 -5.14 -21.58
N LEU A 147 -23.82 -4.41 -20.59
CA LEU A 147 -25.26 -4.20 -20.38
C LEU A 147 -25.92 -3.47 -21.56
N LYS A 148 -25.25 -2.49 -22.15
CA LYS A 148 -25.71 -1.79 -23.36
C LYS A 148 -25.86 -2.77 -24.54
N ALA A 149 -24.88 -3.66 -24.71
CA ALA A 149 -24.91 -4.70 -25.73
C ALA A 149 -26.01 -5.75 -25.47
N GLU A 150 -26.18 -6.20 -24.23
CA GLU A 150 -27.26 -7.12 -23.82
C GLU A 150 -28.66 -6.55 -24.12
N LYS A 151 -28.85 -5.25 -23.86
CA LYS A 151 -30.10 -4.54 -24.15
C LYS A 151 -30.28 -4.18 -25.63
N ARG A 152 -29.30 -4.47 -26.48
CA ARG A 152 -29.31 -4.11 -27.92
C ARG A 152 -29.60 -2.63 -28.17
N CYS A 153 -29.07 -1.77 -27.29
CA CYS A 153 -29.18 -0.33 -27.43
C CYS A 153 -28.26 0.15 -28.57
N PHE A 154 -28.74 0.06 -29.81
CA PHE A 154 -28.09 0.60 -31.00
C PHE A 154 -28.79 1.91 -31.39
N GLU A 155 -28.71 2.91 -30.52
CA GLU A 155 -29.13 4.26 -30.90
C GLU A 155 -27.93 4.93 -31.58
N GLY A 156 -28.08 5.20 -32.87
CA GLY A 156 -27.19 6.01 -33.70
C GLY A 156 -27.72 7.44 -33.84
#